data_AF-A0A970ICF2-F1
#
_entry.id   AF-A0A970ICF2-F1
#
_cell.length_a   1.000
_cell.length_b   1.000
_cell.length_c   1.000
_cell.angle_alpha   90.00
_cell.angle_beta   90.00
_cell.angle_gamma   90.00
#
_symmetry.space_group_name_H-M   'P 1'
#
loop_
_entity.id
_entity.type
_entity.pdbx_description
1 polymer ?
#
loop_
_entity_poly.entity_id
_entity_poly.type
_entity_poly.pdbx_seq_one_letter_code
_entity_poly.pdbx_strand_id
1 'polypeptide(L)'
;MGTVHLIMGLLFIGLGFLVKAYPGLIAGYNTLSPEKKKNVDIDGLSRYIRNGLIIMGMVIMAGYLLFRWAGWPTLANMVILIV
;
A
#
# COMPACT_ATOMS: atom_id res chain seq x y z
N MET A 1 4.83 -8.65 -18.18
CA MET A 1 3.61 -8.25 -17.43
C MET A 1 3.57 -8.84 -16.02
N GLY A 2 3.81 -10.13 -15.80
CA GLY A 2 3.67 -10.74 -14.46
C GLY A 2 4.61 -10.19 -13.37
N THR A 3 5.87 -9.97 -13.71
CA THR A 3 6.87 -9.43 -12.76
C THR A 3 6.50 -8.05 -12.23
N VAL A 4 5.79 -7.24 -13.02
CA VAL A 4 5.34 -5.89 -12.62
C VAL A 4 4.36 -5.96 -11.45
N HIS A 5 3.46 -6.94 -11.42
CA HIS A 5 2.48 -7.09 -10.33
C HIS A 5 3.19 -7.41 -9.01
N LEU A 6 4.21 -8.29 -9.05
CA LEU A 6 4.99 -8.64 -7.87
C LEU A 6 5.84 -7.45 -7.38
N ILE A 7 6.49 -6.74 -8.29
CA ILE A 7 7.29 -5.54 -7.97
C ILE A 7 6.39 -4.46 -7.34
N MET A 8 5.22 -4.21 -7.94
CA MET A 8 4.26 -3.24 -7.41
C MET A 8 3.72 -3.65 -6.05
N GLY A 9 3.36 -4.92 -5.87
CA GLY A 9 2.94 -5.42 -4.56
C GLY A 9 3.99 -5.23 -3.48
N LEU A 10 5.25 -5.56 -3.78
CA LEU A 10 6.38 -5.33 -2.87
C LEU A 10 6.64 -3.84 -2.62
N LEU A 11 6.47 -2.99 -3.64
CA LEU A 11 6.57 -1.54 -3.49
C LEU A 11 5.53 -1.00 -2.51
N PHE A 12 4.26 -1.40 -2.65
CA PHE A 12 3.18 -1.01 -1.74
C PHE A 12 3.46 -1.48 -0.30
N ILE A 13 3.91 -2.72 -0.11
CA ILE A 13 4.29 -3.24 1.21
C ILE A 13 5.45 -2.43 1.80
N GLY A 14 6.49 -2.18 1.00
CA GLY A 14 7.64 -1.37 1.39
C GLY A 14 7.26 0.05 1.78
N LEU A 15 6.41 0.71 0.99
CA LEU A 15 5.85 2.04 1.29
C LEU A 15 5.03 2.02 2.59
N GLY A 16 4.28 0.96 2.84
CA GLY A 16 3.56 0.79 4.10
C GLY A 16 4.49 0.87 5.30
N PHE A 17 5.57 0.08 5.30
CA PHE A 17 6.58 0.13 6.37
C PHE A 17 7.31 1.47 6.41
N LEU A 18 7.60 2.07 5.25
CA LEU A 18 8.27 3.37 5.15
C LEU A 18 7.44 4.49 5.78
N VAL A 19 6.13 4.54 5.52
CA VAL A 19 5.21 5.51 6.15
C VAL A 19 5.11 5.29 7.66
N LYS A 20 5.19 4.04 8.13
CA LYS A 20 5.23 3.76 9.58
C LYS A 20 6.50 4.28 10.23
N ALA A 21 7.66 4.10 9.58
CA ALA A 21 8.95 4.56 10.07
C ALA A 21 9.09 6.09 9.96
N TYR A 22 8.52 6.69 8.91
CA TYR A 22 8.59 8.12 8.63
C TYR A 22 7.20 8.72 8.39
N PRO A 23 6.41 8.98 9.46
CA PRO A 23 5.04 9.50 9.32
C PRO A 23 4.96 10.88 8.65
N GLY A 24 6.08 11.62 8.55
CA GLY A 24 6.18 12.85 7.75
C GLY A 24 5.94 12.65 6.25
N LEU A 25 5.96 11.41 5.75
CA LEU A 25 5.56 11.09 4.37
C LEU A 25 4.05 11.23 4.14
N ILE A 26 3.25 11.26 5.22
CA ILE A 26 1.81 11.50 5.14
C ILE A 26 1.62 13.00 4.90
N ALA A 27 1.36 13.39 3.65
CA ALA A 27 1.29 14.80 3.25
C ALA A 27 0.35 15.62 4.15
N GLY A 28 -0.83 15.07 4.48
CA GLY A 28 -1.80 15.72 5.37
C GLY A 28 -1.30 15.90 6.80
N TYR A 29 -0.43 15.02 7.31
CA TYR A 29 0.23 15.24 8.61
C TYR A 29 1.39 16.22 8.47
N ASN A 30 2.19 16.12 7.41
CA ASN A 30 3.40 16.91 7.23
C ASN A 30 3.12 18.42 7.16
N THR A 31 2.02 18.81 6.51
CA THR A 31 1.60 20.21 6.31
C THR A 31 0.89 20.83 7.52
N LEU A 32 0.58 20.05 8.57
CA LEU A 32 0.00 20.59 9.80
C LEU A 32 1.00 21.49 10.54
N SER A 33 0.48 22.56 11.13
CA SER A 33 1.24 23.37 12.08
C SER A 33 1.68 22.52 13.28
N PRO A 34 2.79 22.87 13.96
CA PRO A 34 3.29 22.11 15.10
C PRO A 34 2.25 21.90 16.20
N GLU A 35 1.40 22.89 16.46
CA GLU A 35 0.31 22.82 17.44
C GLU A 35 -0.74 21.77 17.06
N LYS A 36 -1.12 21.71 15.77
CA LYS A 36 -2.07 20.72 15.27
C LYS A 36 -1.49 19.31 15.26
N LYS A 37 -0.20 19.16 14.95
CA LYS A 37 0.49 17.86 14.98
C LYS A 37 0.43 17.20 16.37
N LYS A 38 0.52 17.98 17.46
CA LYS A 38 0.45 17.45 18.84
C LYS A 38 -0.88 16.77 19.17
N ASN A 39 -1.95 17.13 18.46
CA ASN A 39 -3.28 16.56 18.66
C ASN A 39 -3.58 15.36 17.74
N VAL A 40 -2.62 14.95 16.89
CA VAL A 40 -2.78 13.81 16.00
C VAL A 40 -2.22 12.56 16.67
N ASP A 41 -3.03 11.49 16.74
CA ASP A 41 -2.52 10.15 17.01
C ASP A 41 -1.71 9.65 15.81
N ILE A 42 -0.44 10.05 15.78
CA ILE A 42 0.45 9.71 14.67
C ILE A 42 0.77 8.22 14.63
N ASP A 43 0.74 7.53 15.78
CA ASP A 43 0.98 6.09 15.85
C ASP A 43 -0.17 5.31 15.23
N GLY A 44 -1.42 5.66 15.59
CA GLY A 44 -2.64 5.12 15.00
C GLY A 44 -2.75 5.42 13.51
N LEU A 45 -2.55 6.69 13.11
CA LEU A 45 -2.63 7.11 11.71
C LEU A 45 -1.60 6.39 10.82
N SER A 46 -0.33 6.37 11.24
CA SER A 46 0.73 5.68 10.49
C SER A 46 0.53 4.17 10.43
N ARG A 47 -0.04 3.56 11.48
CA ARG A 47 -0.42 2.14 11.49
C ARG A 47 -1.56 1.86 10.51
N TYR A 48 -2.57 2.72 10.47
CA TYR A 48 -3.70 2.60 9.55
C TYR A 48 -3.22 2.65 8.09
N ILE A 49 -2.42 3.66 7.74
CA ILE A 49 -1.88 3.81 6.38
C ILE A 49 -0.96 2.64 6.02
N ARG A 50 -0.07 2.21 6.93
CA ARG A 50 0.77 1.02 6.73
C ARG A 50 -0.08 -0.20 6.38
N ASN A 51 -1.10 -0.48 7.19
CA ASN A 51 -1.93 -1.67 7.01
C ASN A 51 -2.69 -1.60 5.68
N GLY A 52 -3.22 -0.43 5.30
CA GLY A 52 -3.87 -0.21 4.00
C GLY A 52 -2.93 -0.51 2.83
N LEU A 53 -1.72 0.07 2.84
CA LEU A 53 -0.72 -0.16 1.79
C LEU A 53 -0.27 -1.62 1.71
N ILE A 54 -0.06 -2.29 2.86
CA ILE A 54 0.28 -3.72 2.89
C ILE A 54 -0.86 -4.57 2.30
N ILE A 55 -2.11 -4.28 2.66
CA ILE A 55 -3.29 -4.98 2.12
C ILE A 55 -3.38 -4.80 0.60
N MET A 56 -3.21 -3.58 0.09
CA MET A 56 -3.18 -3.32 -1.35
C MET A 56 -2.09 -4.15 -2.04
N GLY A 57 -0.87 -4.15 -1.49
CA GLY A 57 0.23 -4.93 -2.04
C GLY A 57 -0.03 -6.45 -2.03
N MET A 58 -0.61 -6.97 -0.95
CA MET A 58 -1.01 -8.38 -0.86
C MET A 58 -2.12 -8.72 -1.86
N VAL A 59 -3.12 -7.86 -2.04
CA VAL A 59 -4.21 -8.06 -3.01
C VAL A 59 -3.66 -8.11 -4.43
N ILE A 60 -2.73 -7.22 -4.80
CA ILE A 60 -2.07 -7.25 -6.12
C ILE A 60 -1.38 -8.60 -6.35
N MET A 61 -0.56 -9.03 -5.39
CA MET A 61 0.25 -10.25 -5.53
C MET A 61 -0.62 -11.50 -5.54
N ALA A 62 -1.50 -11.64 -4.55
CA ALA A 62 -2.37 -12.79 -4.41
C ALA A 62 -3.37 -12.89 -5.56
N GLY A 63 -4.01 -11.77 -5.93
CA GLY A 63 -4.95 -11.72 -7.06
C GLY A 63 -4.27 -12.09 -8.38
N TYR A 64 -3.10 -11.53 -8.66
CA TYR A 64 -2.33 -11.87 -9.86
C TYR A 64 -2.00 -13.37 -9.91
N LEU A 65 -1.44 -13.91 -8.82
CA LEU A 65 -1.06 -15.32 -8.75
C LEU A 65 -2.26 -16.25 -8.87
N LEU A 66 -3.37 -15.93 -8.19
CA LEU A 66 -4.60 -16.71 -8.19
C LEU A 66 -5.26 -16.75 -9.57
N PHE A 67 -5.45 -15.60 -10.22
CA PHE A 67 -6.07 -15.57 -11.55
C PHE A 67 -5.17 -16.16 -12.63
N ARG A 68 -3.84 -16.01 -12.51
CA ARG A 68 -2.92 -16.67 -13.44
C ARG A 68 -2.98 -18.18 -13.27
N TRP A 69 -3.00 -18.68 -12.03
CA TRP A 69 -3.15 -20.10 -11.74
C TRP A 69 -4.49 -20.67 -12.22
N ALA A 70 -5.58 -19.91 -12.06
CA ALA A 70 -6.93 -20.28 -12.52
C ALA A 70 -7.12 -20.25 -14.05
N GLY A 71 -6.08 -19.89 -14.82
CA GLY A 71 -6.15 -19.81 -16.28
C GLY A 71 -6.85 -18.57 -16.83
N TRP A 72 -6.97 -17.50 -16.02
CA TRP A 72 -7.59 -16.23 -16.41
C TRP A 72 -6.55 -15.10 -16.55
N PRO A 73 -5.69 -15.14 -17.59
CA PRO A 73 -4.59 -14.20 -17.74
C PRO A 73 -5.06 -12.75 -17.93
N THR A 74 -6.22 -12.53 -18.55
CA THR A 74 -6.81 -11.19 -18.72
C THR A 74 -7.15 -10.57 -17.37
N LEU A 75 -7.87 -11.30 -16.51
CA LEU A 75 -8.20 -10.86 -15.15
C LEU A 75 -6.94 -10.65 -14.31
N ALA A 76 -5.96 -11.56 -14.43
CA ALA A 76 -4.68 -11.44 -13.72
C ALA A 76 -3.98 -10.10 -14.03
N ASN A 77 -3.96 -9.68 -15.29
CA ASN A 77 -3.34 -8.41 -15.71
C ASN A 77 -4.16 -7.15 -15.33
N MET A 78 -5.44 -7.32 -14.98
CA MET A 78 -6.32 -6.23 -14.55
C MET A 78 -6.26 -5.98 -13.03
N VAL A 79 -5.66 -6.88 -12.25
CA VAL A 79 -5.62 -6.79 -10.77
C VAL A 79 -4.97 -5.49 -10.29
N ILE A 80 -3.97 -4.98 -11.01
CA ILE A 80 -3.31 -3.72 -10.62
C ILE A 80 -4.22 -2.49 -10.73
N LEU A 81 -5.33 -2.57 -11.48
CA LEU A 81 -6.25 -1.45 -11.71
C LEU A 81 -7.38 -1.37 -10.68
N ILE A 82 -7.54 -2.40 -9.84
CA ILE A 82 -8.66 -2.52 -8.88
C ILE A 82 -8.29 -2.15 -7.44
N VAL A 83 -7.03 -1.79 -7.22
CA VAL A 83 -6.46 -1.30 -5.95
C VAL A 83 -6.02 0.14 -6.10
#